data_AF-A0A7C3ZBH1-F1
#
_entry.id   AF-A0A7C3ZBH1-F1
#
_cell.length_a   1.000
_cell.length_b   1.000
_cell.length_c   1.000
_cell.angle_alpha   90.00
_cell.angle_beta   90.00
_cell.angle_gamma   90.00
#
_symmetry.space_group_name_H-M   'P 1'
#
loop_
_entity.id
_entity.type
_entity.pdbx_description
1 polymer ?
#
loop_
_entity_poly.entity_id
_entity_poly.type
_entity_poly.pdbx_seq_one_letter_code
_entity_poly.pdbx_strand_id
1 'polypeptide(L)' 'MRRRLASRKSKSIRFKCSKCGRKLTKNDLINFSSGLKPLYSLNNGGEYKPLCVTCYHELIGLYVIRQLRNS' A
#
# COMPACT_ATOMS: atom_id res chain seq x y z
N MET A 1 -14.99 33.58 22.33
CA MET A 1 -14.00 32.47 22.23
C MET A 1 -14.10 31.81 20.85
N ARG A 2 -13.17 32.05 19.92
CA ARG A 2 -13.14 31.39 18.61
C ARG A 2 -12.39 30.06 18.71
N ARG A 3 -13.09 28.93 18.57
CA ARG A 3 -12.47 27.59 18.49
C ARG A 3 -11.59 27.55 17.24
N ARG A 4 -10.27 27.52 17.42
CA ARG A 4 -9.32 27.23 16.33
C ARG A 4 -9.54 25.76 15.94
N LEU A 5 -10.23 25.54 14.82
CA LEU A 5 -10.19 24.26 14.11
C LEU A 5 -8.74 24.04 13.72
N ALA A 6 -8.02 23.22 14.49
CA ALA A 6 -6.70 22.77 14.12
C ALA A 6 -6.84 22.12 12.73
N SER A 7 -6.36 22.82 11.71
CA SER A 7 -6.22 22.27 10.37
C SER A 7 -5.48 20.95 10.55
N ARG A 8 -6.18 19.83 10.37
CA ARG A 8 -5.57 18.52 10.27
C ARG A 8 -4.72 18.61 9.02
N LYS A 9 -3.48 19.09 9.15
CA LYS A 9 -2.44 18.96 8.15
C LYS A 9 -2.43 17.48 7.83
N SER A 10 -3.07 17.11 6.72
CA SER A 10 -3.00 15.78 6.16
C SER A 10 -1.53 15.55 5.92
N LYS A 11 -0.83 14.92 6.87
CA LYS A 11 0.54 14.46 6.68
C LYS A 11 0.49 13.70 5.37
N SER A 12 1.07 14.25 4.31
CA SER A 12 1.12 13.57 3.03
C SER A 12 1.90 12.29 3.31
N ILE A 13 1.23 11.15 3.46
CA ILE A 13 1.94 9.92 3.76
C ILE A 13 2.66 9.54 2.48
N ARG A 14 3.97 9.79 2.45
CA ARG A 14 4.81 9.62 1.26
C ARG A 14 5.26 8.18 1.16
N PHE A 15 4.33 7.27 0.90
CA PHE A 15 4.69 5.90 0.59
C PHE A 15 5.31 5.80 -0.81
N LYS A 16 6.28 4.90 -0.98
CA LYS A 16 6.85 4.52 -2.27
C LYS A 16 6.65 3.01 -2.45
N CYS A 17 6.27 2.58 -3.64
CA CYS A 17 6.22 1.18 -4.00
C CYS A 17 7.63 0.58 -3.92
N SER A 18 7.81 -0.50 -3.16
CA SER A 18 9.10 -1.17 -3.03
C SER A 18 9.52 -1.93 -4.28
N LYS A 19 8.59 -2.27 -5.20
CA LYS A 19 8.90 -3.01 -6.43
C LYS A 19 9.28 -2.07 -7.58
N CYS A 20 8.48 -1.03 -7.84
CA CYS A 20 8.70 -0.12 -8.98
C CYS A 20 9.23 1.27 -8.59
N GLY A 21 9.41 1.56 -7.30
CA GLY A 21 9.92 2.84 -6.82
C GLY A 21 8.96 4.04 -6.92
N ARG A 22 7.80 3.86 -7.57
CA ARG A 22 6.80 4.92 -7.76
C ARG A 22 6.24 5.42 -6.42
N LYS A 23 6.03 6.73 -6.30
CA LYS A 23 5.25 7.30 -5.18
C LYS A 23 3.81 6.80 -5.23
N LEU A 24 3.29 6.37 -4.09
CA LEU A 24 1.90 5.93 -3.99
C LEU A 24 0.98 7.15 -3.91
N THR A 25 -0.08 7.11 -4.70
CA THR A 25 -1.15 8.11 -4.73
C THR A 25 -2.32 7.65 -3.89
N LYS A 26 -3.33 8.49 -3.64
CA LYS A 26 -4.54 8.08 -2.91
C LYS A 26 -5.22 6.85 -3.53
N ASN A 27 -5.14 6.68 -4.85
CA ASN A 27 -5.71 5.54 -5.58
C ASN A 27 -4.96 4.23 -5.30
N ASP A 28 -3.71 4.31 -4.81
CA ASP A 28 -2.92 3.16 -4.41
C ASP A 28 -3.15 2.76 -2.95
N LEU A 29 -3.93 3.54 -2.18
CA LEU A 29 -4.15 3.35 -0.76
C LEU A 29 -5.57 2.82 -0.50
N ILE A 30 -5.68 1.94 0.49
CA ILE A 30 -6.94 1.37 0.96
C ILE A 30 -7.37 2.11 2.22
N ASN A 31 -8.67 2.38 2.33
CA ASN A 31 -9.24 3.05 3.48
C ASN A 31 -9.47 2.04 4.61
N PHE A 32 -8.71 2.18 5.69
CA PHE A 32 -8.93 1.46 6.94
C PHE A 32 -9.57 2.39 7.97
N SER A 33 -10.17 1.82 9.02
CA SER A 33 -10.68 2.59 10.17
C SER A 33 -9.63 3.52 10.80
N SER A 34 -8.35 3.15 10.68
CA SER A 34 -7.19 3.92 11.15
C SER A 34 -6.59 4.89 10.11
N GLY A 35 -7.17 4.97 8.91
CA GLY A 35 -6.75 5.85 7.82
C GLY A 35 -6.31 5.12 6.55
N LEU A 36 -5.81 5.90 5.58
CA LEU A 36 -5.33 5.37 4.30
C LEU A 36 -3.99 4.65 4.47
N LYS A 37 -3.95 3.37 4.12
CA LYS A 37 -2.73 2.53 4.17
C LYS A 37 -2.47 1.88 2.80
N PRO A 38 -1.21 1.65 2.43
CA PRO A 38 -0.87 0.97 1.19
C PRO A 38 -1.11 -0.54 1.30
N LEU A 39 -1.08 -1.21 0.15
CA LEU A 39 -0.93 -2.66 0.10
C LEU A 39 0.48 -3.05 0.54
N TYR A 40 0.62 -4.19 1.21
CA TYR A 40 1.91 -4.69 1.68
C TYR A 40 2.22 -6.07 1.09
N SER A 41 3.48 -6.32 0.77
CA SER A 41 4.00 -7.68 0.62
C SER A 41 4.99 -7.98 1.73
N LEU A 42 4.91 -9.20 2.28
CA LEU A 42 5.94 -9.72 3.16
C LEU A 42 7.16 -10.12 2.31
N ASN A 43 8.32 -9.58 2.65
CA ASN A 43 9.58 -10.02 2.04
C ASN A 43 10.16 -11.21 2.82
N ASN A 44 11.14 -11.90 2.26
CA ASN A 44 11.79 -13.06 2.90
C ASN A 44 12.42 -12.75 4.28
N GLY A 45 12.71 -11.48 4.56
CA GLY A 45 13.21 -11.02 5.87
C GLY A 45 12.11 -10.69 6.89
N GLY A 46 10.83 -11.01 6.63
CA GLY A 46 9.72 -10.71 7.53
C GLY A 46 9.28 -9.24 7.56
N GLU A 47 9.85 -8.40 6.70
CA GLU A 47 9.49 -6.99 6.60
C GLU A 47 8.28 -6.77 5.68
N TYR A 48 7.34 -5.93 6.14
CA TYR A 48 6.21 -5.48 5.33
C TYR A 48 6.62 -4.31 4.44
N LYS A 49 6.65 -4.54 3.13
CA LYS A 49 7.02 -3.53 2.14
C LYS A 49 5.80 -3.00 1.40
N PRO A 50 5.60 -1.67 1.34
CA PRO A 50 4.46 -1.08 0.65
C PRO A 50 4.57 -1.27 -0.86
N LEU A 51 3.44 -1.54 -1.51
CA LEU A 51 3.32 -1.75 -2.95
C LEU A 51 2.21 -0.89 -3.53
N CYS A 52 2.37 -0.50 -4.80
CA CYS A 52 1.26 0.04 -5.58
C CYS A 52 0.31 -1.08 -5.99
N VAL A 53 -0.91 -0.70 -6.35
CA VAL A 53 -1.98 -1.64 -6.72
C VAL A 53 -1.56 -2.52 -7.89
N THR A 54 -0.90 -1.96 -8.91
CA THR A 54 -0.42 -2.72 -10.08
C THR A 54 0.60 -3.79 -9.68
N CYS A 55 1.64 -3.43 -8.92
CA CYS A 55 2.67 -4.38 -8.50
C CYS A 55 2.12 -5.46 -7.57
N TYR A 56 1.14 -5.11 -6.73
CA TYR A 56 0.46 -6.08 -5.88
C TYR A 56 -0.31 -7.12 -6.71
N HIS A 57 -1.12 -6.68 -7.68
CA HIS A 57 -1.88 -7.60 -8.54
C HIS A 57 -0.97 -8.50 -9.38
N GLU A 58 0.16 -7.99 -9.85
CA GLU A 58 1.13 -8.80 -10.59
C GLU A 58 1.72 -9.92 -9.70
N LEU A 59 2.08 -9.61 -8.45
CA LEU A 59 2.59 -10.61 -7.51
C LEU A 59 1.54 -11.66 -7.14
N ILE A 60 0.32 -11.23 -6.84
CA ILE A 60 -0.77 -12.15 -6.52
C ILE A 60 -1.16 -12.99 -7.74
N GLY A 61 -1.19 -12.41 -8.94
CA GLY A 61 -1.45 -13.13 -10.18
C GLY A 61 -0.43 -14.24 -10.42
N LEU A 62 0.86 -13.95 -10.25
CA LEU A 62 1.92 -14.96 -10.35
C LEU A 62 1.79 -16.04 -9.28
N TYR A 63 1.41 -15.67 -8.05
CA TYR A 63 1.16 -16.62 -6.97
C TYR A 63 0.01 -17.57 -7.32
N VAL A 64 -1.12 -17.04 -7.77
CA VAL A 64 -2.30 -17.84 -8.17
C VAL A 64 -1.95 -18.78 -9.33
N ILE A 65 -1.26 -18.29 -10.36
CA ILE A 65 -0.82 -19.13 -11.50
C ILE A 65 0.07 -20.29 -11.01
N ARG A 66 0.99 -20.04 -10.08
CA ARG A 66 1.84 -21.10 -9.51
C ARG A 66 1.03 -22.14 -8.73
N GLN A 67 0.05 -21.70 -7.94
CA GLN A 67 -0.83 -22.62 -7.22
C GLN A 67 -1.64 -23.50 -8.18
N LEU A 68 -2.21 -22.91 -9.23
CA LEU A 68 -2.98 -23.64 -10.25
C LEU A 68 -2.12 -24.64 -11.05
N ARG A 69 -0.84 -24.36 -11.28
CA ARG A 69 0.08 -25.30 -11.96
C ARG A 69 0.50 -26.48 -11.10
N ASN A 70 0.47 -26.31 -9.78
CA ASN A 70 0.87 -27.33 -8.81
C ASN A 70 -0.34 -28.08 -8.20
N SER A 71 -1.55 -27.78 -8.67
CA SER A 71 -2.80 -28.48 -8.33
C SER A 71 -3.10 -29.53 -9.39
#